data_AF-I1C3Y8-F1
#
_entry.id   AF-I1C3Y8-F1
#
_cell.length_a   1.000
_cell.length_b   1.000
_cell.length_c   1.000
_cell.angle_alpha   90.00
_cell.angle_beta   90.00
_cell.angle_gamma   90.00
#
_symmetry.space_group_name_H-M   'P 1'
#
loop_
_entity.id
_entity.type
_entity.pdbx_description
1 polymer ?
#
loop_
_entity_poly.entity_id
_entity_poly.type
_entity_poly.pdbx_seq_one_letter_code
_entity_poly.pdbx_strand_id
1 'polypeptide(L)'
;MPRRISSSKLNSVKLCLHNNEATAAIAAKSGVSDRTVRRLKATLKPDYIRPKGGRPKYTQNLRTNALCLKLRSGALKSISDVCSYLKSIGCSVSKWQAKRLMNELGFKATLKKSKPFLSDQHQKNRLKWCKKHQNWTADDWKKVIFSDETKINIFGTDSNPYTWKEDGAVSRPHHVKQTVRYGGGSLMMWGCMAAKGVGYACQIFDDYYGWKHKDVIFQHDNDPKHTSKHTKRWMKRKGIQLLQDWPAQSPDLNPIEHLWRHLKHKLHSYDNRAANVDELWQRVCKEWDSFTPDDVEPNYRSIPKRIKAVIKAGGGSNKY
;
A
#
# COMPACT_ATOMS: atom_id res chain seq x y z
N MET A 1 17.39 59.14 -32.07
CA MET A 1 15.94 59.14 -31.73
C MET A 1 15.37 57.74 -32.02
N PRO A 2 14.83 56.98 -31.04
CA PRO A 2 14.29 55.66 -31.33
C PRO A 2 12.98 55.78 -32.13
N ARG A 3 12.84 54.99 -33.21
CA ARG A 3 11.66 54.98 -34.10
C ARG A 3 10.36 54.82 -33.29
N ARG A 4 9.47 55.81 -33.38
CA ARG A 4 8.13 55.79 -32.78
C ARG A 4 7.31 54.71 -33.49
N ILE A 5 6.80 53.74 -32.74
CA ILE A 5 5.93 52.68 -33.28
C ILE A 5 4.62 53.34 -33.72
N SER A 6 4.07 52.95 -34.87
CA SER A 6 2.79 53.49 -35.33
C SER A 6 1.65 53.11 -34.38
N SER A 7 0.66 53.99 -34.22
CA SER A 7 -0.48 53.80 -33.31
C SER A 7 -1.25 52.51 -33.60
N SER A 8 -1.37 52.14 -34.89
CA SER A 8 -1.99 50.88 -35.32
C SER A 8 -1.24 49.64 -34.80
N LYS A 9 0.10 49.62 -34.92
CA LYS A 9 0.92 48.53 -34.39
C LYS A 9 0.88 48.45 -32.86
N LEU A 10 0.82 49.59 -32.18
CA LEU A 10 0.69 49.64 -30.71
C LEU A 10 -0.67 49.07 -30.24
N ASN A 11 -1.76 49.40 -30.94
CA ASN A 11 -3.09 48.89 -30.62
C ASN A 11 -3.20 47.38 -30.88
N SER A 12 -2.60 46.88 -31.96
CA SER A 12 -2.48 45.44 -32.23
C SER A 12 -1.75 44.70 -31.10
N VAL A 13 -0.61 45.24 -30.63
CA VAL A 13 0.13 44.66 -29.49
C VAL A 13 -0.71 44.67 -28.20
N LYS A 14 -1.45 45.76 -27.92
CA LYS A 14 -2.33 45.85 -26.73
C LYS A 14 -3.44 44.79 -26.76
N LEU A 15 -4.11 44.60 -27.90
CA LEU A 15 -5.14 43.57 -28.11
C LEU A 15 -4.59 42.16 -27.86
N CYS A 16 -3.46 41.81 -28.47
CA CYS A 16 -2.88 40.47 -28.30
C CYS A 16 -2.33 40.24 -26.87
N LEU A 17 -1.89 41.30 -26.17
CA LEU A 17 -1.49 41.23 -24.76
C LEU A 17 -2.68 41.03 -23.81
N HIS A 18 -3.86 41.56 -24.15
CA HIS A 18 -5.10 41.32 -23.43
C HIS A 18 -5.53 39.85 -23.54
N ASN A 19 -5.37 39.27 -24.74
CA ASN A 19 -5.66 37.85 -25.02
C ASN A 19 -4.60 36.86 -24.49
N ASN A 20 -3.64 37.32 -23.68
CA ASN A 20 -2.57 36.51 -23.07
C ASN A 20 -1.72 35.68 -24.07
N GLU A 21 -1.57 36.15 -25.31
CA GLU A 21 -0.75 35.45 -26.30
C GLU A 21 0.76 35.47 -25.96
N ALA A 22 1.51 34.47 -26.45
CA ALA A 22 2.96 34.40 -26.28
C ALA A 22 3.67 35.55 -27.04
N THR A 23 4.77 36.10 -26.49
CA THR A 23 5.42 37.30 -27.05
C THR A 23 5.91 37.11 -28.49
N ALA A 24 6.34 35.89 -28.84
CA ALA A 24 6.75 35.53 -30.20
C ALA A 24 5.58 35.58 -31.20
N ALA A 25 4.38 35.14 -30.79
CA ALA A 25 3.18 35.21 -31.61
C ALA A 25 2.70 36.65 -31.81
N ILE A 26 2.79 37.48 -30.75
CA ILE A 26 2.48 38.91 -30.82
C ILE A 26 3.43 39.64 -31.77
N ALA A 27 4.73 39.31 -31.72
CA ALA A 27 5.74 39.90 -32.61
C ALA A 27 5.46 39.60 -34.09
N ALA A 28 5.07 38.36 -34.40
CA ALA A 28 4.70 37.94 -35.74
C ALA A 28 3.41 38.64 -36.24
N LYS A 29 2.37 38.72 -35.40
CA LYS A 29 1.06 39.32 -35.76
C LYS A 29 1.11 40.84 -35.91
N SER A 30 1.91 41.53 -35.08
CA SER A 30 1.98 43.00 -35.07
C SER A 30 3.07 43.56 -35.99
N GLY A 31 3.95 42.71 -36.56
CA GLY A 31 5.08 43.14 -37.36
C GLY A 31 6.05 44.04 -36.59
N VAL A 32 6.20 43.76 -35.29
CA VAL A 32 7.04 44.48 -34.33
C VAL A 32 8.06 43.49 -33.73
N SER A 33 9.30 43.92 -33.54
CA SER A 33 10.33 43.03 -32.97
C SER A 33 9.94 42.50 -31.59
N ASP A 34 10.30 41.25 -31.29
CA ASP A 34 10.02 40.61 -29.99
C ASP A 34 10.63 41.41 -28.81
N ARG A 35 11.78 42.07 -29.01
CA ARG A 35 12.37 43.01 -28.03
C ARG A 35 11.43 44.17 -27.70
N THR A 36 10.80 44.74 -28.72
CA THR A 36 9.85 45.85 -28.57
C THR A 36 8.56 45.39 -27.92
N VAL A 37 8.04 44.21 -28.28
CA VAL A 37 6.86 43.60 -27.63
C VAL A 37 7.12 43.34 -26.15
N ARG A 38 8.28 42.78 -25.79
CA ARG A 38 8.68 42.54 -24.38
C ARG A 38 8.77 43.84 -23.59
N ARG A 39 9.32 44.90 -24.18
CA ARG A 39 9.39 46.23 -23.55
C ARG A 39 7.97 46.80 -23.32
N LEU A 40 7.11 46.74 -24.34
CA LEU A 40 5.71 47.19 -24.22
C LEU A 40 4.93 46.37 -23.18
N LYS A 41 5.16 45.06 -23.10
CA LYS A 41 4.55 44.18 -22.09
C LYS A 41 4.94 44.59 -20.67
N ALA A 42 6.21 44.94 -20.44
CA ALA A 42 6.68 45.43 -19.14
C ALA A 42 6.09 46.79 -18.76
N THR A 43 5.84 47.68 -19.73
CA THR A 43 5.21 48.98 -19.49
C THR A 43 3.69 48.90 -19.31
N LEU A 44 3.01 48.03 -20.07
CA LEU A 44 1.54 47.93 -20.12
C LEU A 44 0.96 46.95 -19.08
N LYS A 45 1.78 46.04 -18.52
CA LYS A 45 1.40 45.17 -17.41
C LYS A 45 2.40 45.35 -16.27
N PRO A 46 2.24 46.36 -15.40
CA PRO A 46 3.19 46.63 -14.31
C PRO A 46 3.31 45.48 -13.30
N ASP A 47 2.26 44.68 -13.13
CA ASP A 47 2.27 43.47 -12.27
C ASP A 47 3.00 42.27 -12.89
N TYR A 48 3.49 42.41 -14.13
CA TYR A 48 4.22 41.34 -14.81
C TYR A 48 5.66 41.23 -14.29
N ILE A 49 5.87 40.29 -13.37
CA ILE A 49 7.21 39.91 -12.93
C ILE A 49 7.89 39.09 -14.04
N ARG A 50 8.94 39.67 -14.63
CA ARG A 50 9.76 38.95 -15.61
C ARG A 50 10.43 37.75 -14.93
N PRO A 51 10.29 36.52 -15.45
CA PRO A 51 11.08 35.41 -14.96
C PRO A 51 12.56 35.72 -15.23
N LYS A 52 13.34 35.88 -14.16
CA LYS A 52 14.80 36.00 -14.26
C LYS A 52 15.31 34.68 -14.82
N GLY A 53 15.99 34.72 -15.97
CA GLY A 53 16.62 33.55 -16.55
C GLY A 53 17.63 32.98 -15.55
N GLY A 54 17.37 31.78 -15.05
CA GLY A 54 18.29 31.07 -14.17
C GLY A 54 19.32 30.28 -14.97
N ARG A 55 20.41 29.89 -14.31
CA ARG A 55 21.36 28.90 -14.86
C ARG A 55 20.60 27.61 -15.22
N PRO A 56 20.78 27.05 -16.43
CA PRO A 56 20.20 25.77 -16.81
C PRO A 56 20.51 24.70 -15.75
N LYS A 57 19.51 23.89 -15.42
CA LYS A 57 19.69 22.86 -14.38
C LYS A 57 20.55 21.75 -14.96
N TYR A 58 21.63 21.38 -14.29
CA TYR A 58 22.44 20.20 -14.65
C TYR A 58 21.57 18.93 -14.81
N THR A 59 20.49 18.81 -14.03
CA THR A 59 19.55 17.69 -14.08
C THR A 59 18.64 17.65 -15.31
N GLN A 60 18.52 18.73 -16.11
CA GLN A 60 17.64 18.74 -17.30
C GLN A 60 18.10 17.71 -18.34
N ASN A 61 19.41 17.62 -18.58
CA ASN A 61 19.98 16.70 -19.57
C ASN A 61 19.97 15.23 -19.10
N LEU A 62 19.71 14.99 -17.81
CA LEU A 62 19.69 13.65 -17.21
C LEU A 62 18.30 13.00 -17.26
N ARG A 63 17.27 13.73 -17.72
CA ARG A 63 15.89 13.25 -17.84
C ARG A 63 15.71 12.34 -19.04
N THR A 64 16.37 11.19 -19.03
CA THR A 64 16.33 10.24 -20.14
C THR A 64 15.23 9.19 -19.97
N ASN A 65 14.63 8.77 -21.07
CA ASN A 65 13.70 7.63 -21.08
C ASN A 65 14.35 6.35 -20.53
N ALA A 66 15.66 6.17 -20.77
CA ALA A 66 16.43 5.05 -20.24
C ALA A 66 16.44 5.01 -18.70
N LEU A 67 16.66 6.15 -18.03
CA LEU A 67 16.58 6.24 -16.57
C LEU A 67 15.17 5.91 -16.08
N CYS A 68 14.14 6.47 -16.71
CA CYS A 68 12.75 6.17 -16.39
C CYS A 68 12.40 4.68 -16.54
N LEU A 69 12.89 4.01 -17.59
CA LEU A 69 12.67 2.58 -17.81
C LEU A 69 13.38 1.72 -16.76
N LYS A 70 14.63 2.05 -16.40
CA LYS A 70 15.38 1.33 -15.35
C LYS A 70 14.74 1.47 -13.97
N LEU A 71 14.15 2.63 -13.68
CA LEU A 71 13.38 2.86 -12.46
C LEU A 71 12.06 2.07 -12.46
N ARG A 72 11.33 2.08 -13.58
CA ARG A 72 10.05 1.36 -13.70
C ARG A 72 10.20 -0.16 -13.69
N SER A 73 11.29 -0.68 -14.27
CA SER A 73 11.63 -2.11 -14.22
C SER A 73 12.18 -2.56 -12.86
N GLY A 74 12.50 -1.63 -11.96
CA GLY A 74 13.07 -1.96 -10.65
C GLY A 74 14.56 -2.33 -10.69
N ALA A 75 15.25 -2.07 -11.81
CA ALA A 75 16.70 -2.21 -11.90
C ALA A 75 17.44 -1.23 -10.98
N LEU A 76 16.84 -0.07 -10.70
CA LEU A 76 17.34 0.91 -9.73
C LEU A 76 16.35 0.99 -8.56
N LYS A 77 16.76 0.50 -7.39
CA LYS A 77 15.89 0.32 -6.21
C LYS A 77 16.08 1.42 -5.17
N SER A 78 17.20 2.13 -5.22
CA SER A 78 17.58 3.16 -4.24
C SER A 78 18.13 4.43 -4.92
N ILE A 79 18.17 5.54 -4.17
CA ILE A 79 18.83 6.78 -4.62
C ILE A 79 20.31 6.52 -4.88
N SER A 80 20.94 5.65 -4.09
CA SER A 80 22.35 5.26 -4.29
C SER A 80 22.53 4.54 -5.62
N ASP A 81 21.61 3.67 -6.02
CA ASP A 81 21.66 2.96 -7.31
C ASP A 81 21.55 3.96 -8.46
N VAL A 82 20.67 4.97 -8.32
CA VAL A 82 20.54 6.05 -9.30
C VAL A 82 21.84 6.84 -9.41
N CYS A 83 22.47 7.21 -8.29
CA CYS A 83 23.78 7.86 -8.31
C CYS A 83 24.85 7.01 -9.00
N SER A 84 24.91 5.70 -8.70
CA SER A 84 25.86 4.77 -9.31
C SER A 84 25.64 4.62 -10.82
N TYR A 85 24.38 4.50 -11.25
CA TYR A 85 24.02 4.45 -12.67
C TYR A 85 24.37 5.75 -13.40
N LEU A 86 24.05 6.91 -12.80
CA LEU A 86 24.40 8.20 -13.39
C LEU A 86 25.92 8.34 -13.49
N LYS A 87 26.66 7.88 -12.48
CA LYS A 87 28.13 7.86 -12.51
C LYS A 87 28.66 6.96 -13.64
N SER A 88 28.04 5.81 -13.91
CA SER A 88 28.47 4.90 -14.99
C SER A 88 28.24 5.47 -16.39
N ILE A 89 27.31 6.41 -16.55
CA ILE A 89 27.09 7.14 -17.81
C ILE A 89 27.86 8.49 -17.85
N GLY A 90 28.85 8.66 -16.98
CA GLY A 90 29.72 9.84 -16.93
C GLY A 90 29.14 11.06 -16.19
N CYS A 91 28.02 10.89 -15.49
CA CYS A 91 27.31 11.97 -14.80
C CYS A 91 27.37 11.78 -13.28
N SER A 92 28.33 12.42 -12.61
CA SER A 92 28.42 12.39 -11.15
C SER A 92 27.40 13.34 -10.52
N VAL A 93 26.49 12.81 -9.70
CA VAL A 93 25.50 13.60 -8.96
C VAL A 93 25.47 13.24 -7.49
N SER A 94 25.26 14.24 -6.64
CA SER A 94 24.98 14.02 -5.21
C SER A 94 23.63 13.34 -5.00
N LYS A 95 23.44 12.69 -3.84
CA LYS A 95 22.16 12.09 -3.43
C LYS A 95 21.00 13.10 -3.45
N TRP A 96 21.27 14.36 -3.11
CA TRP A 96 20.27 15.42 -3.14
C TRP A 96 19.85 15.79 -4.57
N GLN A 97 20.81 15.92 -5.48
CA GLN A 97 20.53 16.16 -6.90
C GLN A 97 19.77 14.99 -7.53
N ALA A 98 20.14 13.75 -7.20
CA ALA A 98 19.41 12.56 -7.63
C ALA A 98 17.96 12.56 -7.08
N LYS A 99 17.75 12.85 -5.78
CA LYS A 99 16.41 12.97 -5.20
C LYS A 99 15.57 14.05 -5.90
N ARG A 100 16.17 15.21 -6.20
CA ARG A 100 15.51 16.29 -6.93
C ARG A 100 15.13 15.88 -8.35
N LEU A 101 16.04 15.22 -9.08
CA LEU A 101 15.79 14.68 -10.41
C LEU A 101 14.63 13.67 -10.39
N MET A 102 14.62 12.76 -9.42
CA MET A 102 13.53 11.79 -9.23
C MET A 102 12.17 12.47 -9.04
N ASN A 103 12.11 13.49 -8.17
CA ASN A 103 10.90 14.26 -7.95
C ASN A 103 10.46 15.02 -9.23
N GLU A 104 11.40 15.60 -9.96
CA GLU A 104 11.15 16.29 -11.23
C GLU A 104 10.65 15.34 -12.35
N LEU A 105 11.04 14.06 -12.30
CA LEU A 105 10.55 12.98 -13.16
C LEU A 105 9.20 12.39 -12.69
N GLY A 106 8.64 12.89 -11.58
CA GLY A 106 7.36 12.44 -11.02
C GLY A 106 7.45 11.21 -10.12
N PHE A 107 8.65 10.71 -9.80
CA PHE A 107 8.82 9.62 -8.83
C PHE A 107 8.82 10.18 -7.41
N LYS A 108 8.04 9.56 -6.52
CA LYS A 108 7.99 9.91 -5.09
C LYS A 108 8.56 8.79 -4.25
N ALA A 109 9.34 9.14 -3.23
CA ALA A 109 9.78 8.18 -2.23
C ALA A 109 8.57 7.72 -1.40
N THR A 110 8.27 6.43 -1.43
CA THR A 110 7.20 5.81 -0.65
C THR A 110 7.78 4.70 0.21
N LEU A 111 7.16 4.46 1.37
CA LEU A 111 7.52 3.34 2.22
C LEU A 111 7.16 2.03 1.51
N LYS A 112 8.13 1.11 1.43
CA LYS A 112 7.89 -0.24 0.92
C LYS A 112 6.97 -0.96 1.90
N LYS A 113 5.86 -1.49 1.40
CA LYS A 113 4.95 -2.32 2.20
C LYS A 113 5.54 -3.73 2.31
N SER A 114 5.62 -4.27 3.52
CA SER A 114 5.99 -5.66 3.76
C SER A 114 4.88 -6.58 3.27
N LYS A 115 5.20 -7.51 2.37
CA LYS A 115 4.28 -8.51 1.81
C LYS A 115 5.01 -9.84 1.62
N PRO A 116 4.30 -10.98 1.66
CA PRO A 116 4.91 -12.27 1.36
C PRO A 116 5.48 -12.28 -0.06
N PHE A 117 6.61 -12.95 -0.23
CA PHE A 117 7.26 -13.09 -1.52
C PHE A 117 6.47 -14.04 -2.43
N LEU A 118 5.92 -13.53 -3.53
CA LEU A 118 5.16 -14.33 -4.49
C LEU A 118 6.06 -14.78 -5.66
N SER A 119 6.29 -16.09 -5.78
CA SER A 119 6.88 -16.67 -6.99
C SER A 119 5.90 -16.61 -8.17
N ASP A 120 6.40 -16.78 -9.40
CA ASP A 120 5.55 -16.84 -10.59
C ASP A 120 4.53 -17.99 -10.50
N GLN A 121 4.92 -19.11 -9.88
CA GLN A 121 4.00 -20.22 -9.64
C GLN A 121 2.90 -19.85 -8.64
N HIS A 122 3.23 -19.12 -7.56
CA HIS A 122 2.24 -18.62 -6.61
C HIS A 122 1.24 -17.69 -7.31
N GLN A 123 1.72 -16.77 -8.15
CA GLN A 123 0.86 -15.85 -8.91
C GLN A 123 -0.07 -16.60 -9.86
N LYS A 124 0.42 -17.60 -10.60
CA LYS A 124 -0.40 -18.46 -11.47
C LYS A 124 -1.48 -19.21 -10.69
N ASN A 125 -1.12 -19.80 -9.56
CA ASN A 125 -2.07 -20.55 -8.71
C ASN A 125 -3.13 -19.62 -8.12
N ARG A 126 -2.73 -18.46 -7.61
CA ARG A 126 -3.63 -17.39 -7.12
C ARG A 126 -4.61 -16.95 -8.21
N LEU A 127 -4.11 -16.67 -9.41
CA LEU A 127 -4.94 -16.26 -10.54
C LEU A 127 -5.93 -17.36 -10.95
N LYS A 128 -5.48 -18.62 -11.03
CA LYS A 128 -6.34 -19.78 -11.35
C LYS A 128 -7.46 -19.91 -10.32
N TRP A 129 -7.12 -19.85 -9.03
CA TRP A 129 -8.09 -19.96 -7.95
C TRP A 129 -9.10 -18.81 -7.97
N CYS A 130 -8.64 -17.56 -8.14
CA CYS A 130 -9.50 -16.39 -8.23
C CYS A 130 -10.45 -16.46 -9.43
N LYS A 131 -9.98 -16.93 -10.60
CA LYS A 131 -10.84 -17.12 -11.78
C LYS A 131 -11.91 -18.18 -11.55
N LYS A 132 -11.59 -19.28 -10.85
CA LYS A 132 -12.55 -20.33 -10.49
C LYS A 132 -13.68 -19.81 -9.60
N HIS A 133 -13.39 -18.88 -8.70
CA HIS A 133 -14.37 -18.33 -7.75
C HIS A 133 -14.82 -16.89 -8.10
N GLN A 134 -14.57 -16.41 -9.32
CA GLN A 134 -14.87 -15.02 -9.70
C GLN A 134 -16.37 -14.70 -9.73
N ASN A 135 -17.20 -15.73 -9.96
CA ASN A 135 -18.65 -15.63 -10.08
C ASN A 135 -19.36 -15.87 -8.75
N TRP A 136 -18.63 -16.22 -7.68
CA TRP A 136 -19.23 -16.44 -6.36
C TRP A 136 -19.71 -15.11 -5.78
N THR A 137 -20.96 -15.10 -5.34
CA THR A 137 -21.59 -13.95 -4.70
C THR A 137 -21.16 -13.84 -3.24
N ALA A 138 -21.45 -12.70 -2.60
CA ALA A 138 -21.21 -12.55 -1.18
C ALA A 138 -21.94 -13.63 -0.36
N ASP A 139 -23.14 -14.05 -0.77
CA ASP A 139 -23.92 -15.06 -0.06
C ASP A 139 -23.36 -16.47 -0.23
N ASP A 140 -22.73 -16.78 -1.35
CA ASP A 140 -21.95 -18.02 -1.50
C ASP A 140 -20.75 -18.01 -0.55
N TRP A 141 -20.05 -16.88 -0.46
CA TRP A 141 -18.95 -16.72 0.48
C TRP A 141 -19.39 -16.81 1.93
N LYS A 142 -20.60 -16.38 2.28
CA LYS A 142 -21.12 -16.47 3.66
C LYS A 142 -21.15 -17.91 4.17
N LYS A 143 -21.27 -18.90 3.28
CA LYS A 143 -21.21 -20.35 3.61
C LYS A 143 -19.81 -20.84 3.92
N VAL A 144 -18.78 -20.02 3.70
CA VAL A 144 -17.38 -20.36 3.94
C VAL A 144 -16.98 -19.97 5.38
N ILE A 145 -16.47 -20.93 6.14
CA ILE A 145 -15.79 -20.68 7.41
C ILE A 145 -14.31 -20.45 7.11
N PHE A 146 -13.81 -19.26 7.43
CA PHE A 146 -12.39 -18.94 7.33
C PHE A 146 -11.70 -19.23 8.66
N SER A 147 -10.53 -19.83 8.62
CA SER A 147 -9.72 -20.10 9.81
C SER A 147 -8.26 -19.76 9.58
N ASP A 148 -7.57 -19.40 10.67
CA ASP A 148 -6.15 -19.05 10.66
C ASP A 148 -5.60 -19.00 12.08
N GLU A 149 -4.27 -18.97 12.18
CA GLU A 149 -3.54 -18.77 13.43
C GLU A 149 -2.93 -17.37 13.48
N THR A 150 -3.01 -16.71 14.64
CA THR A 150 -2.31 -15.45 14.86
C THR A 150 -1.47 -15.48 16.12
N LYS A 151 -0.31 -14.82 16.04
CA LYS A 151 0.54 -14.52 17.19
C LYS A 151 0.17 -13.16 17.76
N ILE A 152 -0.01 -13.10 19.07
CA ILE A 152 -0.27 -11.88 19.85
C ILE A 152 0.87 -11.75 20.88
N ASN A 153 1.64 -10.67 20.80
CA ASN A 153 2.76 -10.43 21.70
C ASN A 153 2.29 -9.65 22.95
N ILE A 154 2.79 -10.01 24.13
CA ILE A 154 2.62 -9.23 25.36
C ILE A 154 3.57 -8.02 25.34
N PHE A 155 4.84 -8.27 24.99
CA PHE A 155 5.88 -7.25 24.93
C PHE A 155 6.36 -7.00 23.50
N GLY A 156 6.36 -5.73 23.10
CA GLY A 156 6.81 -5.29 21.78
C GLY A 156 5.70 -5.31 20.73
N THR A 157 5.51 -4.17 20.07
CA THR A 157 4.73 -4.11 18.82
C THR A 157 5.60 -4.59 17.66
N ASP A 158 5.00 -5.22 16.65
CA ASP A 158 5.72 -5.53 15.40
C ASP A 158 6.09 -4.25 14.62
N SER A 159 5.54 -3.09 15.03
CA SER A 159 5.84 -1.77 14.49
C SER A 159 7.03 -1.10 15.20
N ASN A 160 7.71 -0.20 14.48
CA ASN A 160 8.65 0.73 15.09
C ASN A 160 7.91 2.03 15.44
N PRO A 161 7.70 2.34 16.73
CA PRO A 161 7.08 3.60 17.12
C PRO A 161 8.00 4.78 16.79
N TYR A 162 7.42 5.90 16.42
CA TYR A 162 8.14 7.16 16.27
C TYR A 162 8.35 7.79 17.65
N THR A 163 9.51 8.44 17.82
CA THR A 163 9.82 9.24 19.01
C THR A 163 10.43 10.55 18.56
N TRP A 164 10.18 11.62 19.30
CA TRP A 164 10.73 12.94 19.04
C TRP A 164 11.96 13.13 19.92
N LYS A 165 13.08 13.51 19.30
CA LYS A 165 14.35 13.69 20.00
C LYS A 165 15.07 14.89 19.40
N GLU A 166 15.64 15.75 20.25
CA GLU A 166 16.49 16.86 19.83
C GLU A 166 17.77 16.35 19.15
N ASP A 167 18.23 17.09 18.13
CA ASP A 167 19.42 16.72 17.36
C ASP A 167 20.67 16.72 18.26
N GLY A 168 21.46 15.64 18.20
CA GLY A 168 22.64 15.44 19.04
C GLY A 168 22.40 15.07 20.52
N ALA A 169 21.17 15.06 21.03
CA ALA A 169 20.90 14.69 22.42
C ALA A 169 21.22 13.21 22.72
N VAL A 170 21.44 12.85 23.98
CA VAL A 170 21.57 11.44 24.40
C VAL A 170 20.19 10.77 24.39
N SER A 171 20.12 9.50 23.95
CA SER A 171 18.86 8.75 23.96
C SER A 171 18.43 8.45 25.40
N ARG A 172 17.23 8.88 25.78
CA ARG A 172 16.60 8.59 27.07
C ARG A 172 15.78 7.29 26.96
N PRO A 173 15.37 6.65 28.07
CA PRO A 173 14.61 5.39 28.02
C PRO A 173 13.35 5.44 27.13
N HIS A 174 12.65 6.58 27.04
CA HIS A 174 11.48 6.75 26.16
C HIS A 174 11.83 6.99 24.67
N HIS A 175 13.10 7.27 24.34
CA HIS A 175 13.60 7.33 22.96
C HIS A 175 14.00 5.94 22.43
N VAL A 176 14.06 4.93 23.30
CA VAL A 176 14.54 3.59 22.97
C VAL A 176 13.40 2.61 23.07
N LYS A 177 13.17 1.83 22.01
CA LYS A 177 12.29 0.67 22.09
C LYS A 177 12.95 -0.37 23.00
N GLN A 178 12.46 -0.48 24.23
CA GLN A 178 12.94 -1.52 25.13
C GLN A 178 12.61 -2.90 24.55
N THR A 179 13.58 -3.80 24.59
CA THR A 179 13.44 -5.19 24.18
C THR A 179 13.86 -6.07 25.35
N VAL A 180 13.15 -7.17 25.56
CA VAL A 180 13.52 -8.16 26.57
C VAL A 180 14.37 -9.24 25.91
N ARG A 181 15.49 -9.62 26.55
CA ARG A 181 16.45 -10.61 26.00
C ARG A 181 15.84 -12.00 25.84
N TYR A 182 14.85 -12.35 26.66
CA TYR A 182 14.11 -13.61 26.63
C TYR A 182 12.63 -13.36 26.98
N GLY A 183 11.72 -14.10 26.36
CA GLY A 183 10.40 -14.34 26.95
C GLY A 183 9.49 -13.13 27.14
N GLY A 184 9.42 -12.22 26.17
CA GLY A 184 8.43 -11.12 26.18
C GLY A 184 6.97 -11.56 26.12
N GLY A 185 6.68 -12.86 26.28
CA GLY A 185 5.36 -13.47 26.27
C GLY A 185 4.68 -13.35 24.92
N SER A 186 4.25 -14.46 24.35
CA SER A 186 3.38 -14.41 23.19
C SER A 186 2.37 -15.52 23.25
N LEU A 187 1.15 -15.17 22.91
CA LEU A 187 0.05 -16.10 22.77
C LEU A 187 -0.11 -16.45 21.29
N MET A 188 -0.12 -17.74 20.97
CA MET A 188 -0.59 -18.24 19.68
C MET A 188 -2.05 -18.61 19.82
N MET A 189 -2.90 -18.06 18.97
CA MET A 189 -4.33 -18.36 18.97
C MET A 189 -4.76 -18.83 17.58
N TRP A 190 -5.39 -20.00 17.52
CA TRP A 190 -6.20 -20.39 16.36
C TRP A 190 -7.57 -19.74 16.48
N GLY A 191 -8.19 -19.37 15.37
CA GLY A 191 -9.60 -18.99 15.40
C GLY A 191 -10.25 -19.15 14.04
N CYS A 192 -11.57 -19.09 14.04
CA CYS A 192 -12.35 -19.12 12.83
C CYS A 192 -13.45 -18.07 12.84
N MET A 193 -13.95 -17.73 11.67
CA MET A 193 -15.09 -16.85 11.50
C MET A 193 -16.03 -17.38 10.43
N ALA A 194 -17.33 -17.16 10.66
CA ALA A 194 -18.43 -17.38 9.74
C ALA A 194 -19.16 -16.05 9.52
N ALA A 195 -20.03 -15.96 8.52
CA ALA A 195 -20.84 -14.74 8.32
C ALA A 195 -21.74 -14.39 9.52
N LYS A 196 -22.06 -15.38 10.36
CA LYS A 196 -22.85 -15.23 11.59
C LYS A 196 -22.04 -14.81 12.82
N GLY A 197 -20.72 -14.64 12.69
CA GLY A 197 -19.85 -14.23 13.79
C GLY A 197 -18.59 -15.09 13.93
N VAL A 198 -17.93 -14.94 15.07
CA VAL A 198 -16.63 -15.55 15.37
C VAL A 198 -16.75 -16.91 16.09
N GLY A 199 -15.71 -17.73 15.98
CA GLY A 199 -15.66 -19.08 16.54
C GLY A 199 -14.43 -19.40 17.33
N TYR A 200 -14.50 -20.46 18.13
CA TYR A 200 -13.56 -20.69 19.22
C TYR A 200 -12.33 -21.53 18.88
N ALA A 201 -11.23 -21.09 19.47
CA ALA A 201 -9.82 -21.42 19.29
C ALA A 201 -9.35 -22.88 19.52
N CYS A 202 -10.24 -23.86 19.65
CA CYS A 202 -9.81 -25.26 19.89
C CYS A 202 -10.89 -26.33 19.69
N GLN A 203 -12.14 -25.97 19.38
CA GLN A 203 -13.22 -26.94 19.23
C GLN A 203 -14.11 -26.59 18.03
N ILE A 204 -13.86 -27.27 16.92
CA ILE A 204 -14.84 -27.42 15.85
C ILE A 204 -15.89 -28.42 16.38
N PHE A 205 -16.83 -27.98 17.21
CA PHE A 205 -17.92 -28.86 17.64
C PHE A 205 -19.12 -28.80 16.71
N ASP A 206 -19.84 -29.93 16.73
CA ASP A 206 -20.80 -30.42 15.74
C ASP A 206 -22.08 -29.57 15.56
N ASP A 207 -22.17 -28.37 16.18
CA ASP A 207 -23.36 -27.48 16.17
C ASP A 207 -23.03 -25.98 15.96
N TYR A 208 -21.96 -25.67 15.24
CA TYR A 208 -21.57 -24.29 14.96
C TYR A 208 -22.71 -23.51 14.25
N TYR A 209 -23.35 -22.57 14.97
CA TYR A 209 -24.53 -21.79 14.54
C TYR A 209 -25.73 -22.60 14.02
N GLY A 210 -25.86 -23.87 14.43
CA GLY A 210 -26.90 -24.78 13.93
C GLY A 210 -26.75 -25.16 12.45
N TRP A 211 -25.54 -25.00 11.88
CA TRP A 211 -25.24 -25.42 10.51
C TRP A 211 -24.87 -26.89 10.44
N LYS A 212 -25.49 -27.64 9.53
CA LYS A 212 -25.07 -29.01 9.23
C LYS A 212 -23.76 -28.96 8.45
N HIS A 213 -22.81 -29.84 8.74
CA HIS A 213 -21.49 -29.92 8.06
C HIS A 213 -21.56 -29.91 6.53
N LYS A 214 -22.65 -30.42 5.95
CA LYS A 214 -22.91 -30.45 4.51
C LYS A 214 -23.22 -29.09 3.87
N ASP A 215 -23.65 -28.11 4.66
CA ASP A 215 -24.11 -26.80 4.19
C ASP A 215 -22.99 -25.73 4.29
N VAL A 216 -21.80 -26.14 4.72
CA VAL A 216 -20.68 -25.27 5.07
C VAL A 216 -19.41 -25.70 4.35
N ILE A 217 -18.64 -24.71 3.91
CA ILE A 217 -17.34 -24.93 3.29
C ILE A 217 -16.27 -24.44 4.26
N PHE A 218 -15.36 -25.29 4.67
CA PHE A 218 -14.26 -24.93 5.56
C PHE A 218 -13.05 -24.47 4.76
N GLN A 219 -12.40 -23.38 5.19
CA GLN A 219 -11.13 -22.90 4.67
C GLN A 219 -10.08 -22.94 5.77
N HIS A 220 -8.94 -23.51 5.43
CA HIS A 220 -7.67 -23.41 6.17
C HIS A 220 -6.53 -23.26 5.17
N ASP A 221 -5.34 -22.90 5.65
CA ASP A 221 -4.18 -22.76 4.79
C ASP A 221 -3.58 -24.13 4.41
N ASN A 222 -2.50 -24.11 3.63
CA ASN A 222 -1.84 -25.32 3.16
C ASN A 222 -0.65 -25.73 4.06
N ASP A 223 -0.63 -25.38 5.35
CA ASP A 223 0.40 -25.86 6.27
C ASP A 223 0.46 -27.41 6.24
N PRO A 224 1.67 -28.01 6.30
CA PRO A 224 1.82 -29.47 6.34
C PRO A 224 0.91 -30.20 7.34
N LYS A 225 0.61 -29.59 8.50
CA LYS A 225 -0.29 -30.17 9.52
C LYS A 225 -1.73 -30.28 9.01
N HIS A 226 -2.18 -29.29 8.25
CA HIS A 226 -3.50 -29.22 7.65
C HIS A 226 -3.65 -30.15 6.43
N THR A 227 -2.57 -30.35 5.68
CA THR A 227 -2.58 -31.18 4.47
C THR A 227 -2.29 -32.67 4.72
N SER A 228 -2.05 -33.04 5.98
CA SER A 228 -1.74 -34.41 6.40
C SER A 228 -2.84 -35.42 6.04
N LYS A 229 -2.46 -36.68 5.83
CA LYS A 229 -3.42 -37.78 5.57
C LYS A 229 -4.43 -37.94 6.71
N HIS A 230 -4.00 -37.70 7.95
CA HIS A 230 -4.86 -37.79 9.12
C HIS A 230 -5.97 -36.73 9.07
N THR A 231 -5.61 -35.46 8.88
CA THR A 231 -6.54 -34.33 8.80
C THR A 231 -7.54 -34.50 7.66
N LYS A 232 -7.07 -34.88 6.46
CA LYS A 232 -7.94 -35.13 5.30
C LYS A 232 -8.96 -36.26 5.55
N ARG A 233 -8.54 -37.36 6.19
CA ARG A 233 -9.44 -38.47 6.55
C ARG A 233 -10.48 -38.04 7.59
N TRP A 234 -10.06 -37.27 8.59
CA TRP A 234 -10.96 -36.77 9.62
C TRP A 234 -12.05 -35.87 9.03
N MET A 235 -11.68 -34.90 8.17
CA MET A 235 -12.65 -34.02 7.51
C MET A 235 -13.64 -34.81 6.63
N LYS A 236 -13.14 -35.78 5.86
CA LYS A 236 -14.00 -36.65 5.04
C LYS A 236 -15.00 -37.44 5.89
N ARG A 237 -14.57 -38.00 7.03
CA ARG A 237 -15.43 -38.76 7.95
C ARG A 237 -16.50 -37.87 8.60
N LYS A 238 -16.17 -36.60 8.88
CA LYS A 238 -17.12 -35.63 9.42
C LYS A 238 -18.02 -34.99 8.36
N GLY A 239 -17.83 -35.30 7.07
CA GLY A 239 -18.63 -34.73 5.98
C GLY A 239 -18.38 -33.24 5.75
N ILE A 240 -17.25 -32.71 6.23
CA ILE A 240 -16.88 -31.30 6.09
C ILE A 240 -16.37 -31.07 4.68
N GLN A 241 -16.98 -30.13 3.95
CA GLN A 241 -16.51 -29.74 2.63
C GLN A 241 -15.34 -28.77 2.76
N LEU A 242 -14.18 -29.11 2.21
CA LEU A 242 -13.02 -28.23 2.21
C LEU A 242 -13.02 -27.33 0.96
N LEU A 243 -12.72 -26.04 1.13
CA LEU A 243 -12.50 -25.09 0.06
C LEU A 243 -11.24 -25.49 -0.73
N GLN A 244 -11.46 -26.13 -1.88
CA GLN A 244 -10.39 -26.74 -2.66
C GLN A 244 -9.45 -25.70 -3.29
N ASP A 245 -8.21 -26.15 -3.53
CA ASP A 245 -7.17 -25.43 -4.26
C ASP A 245 -6.76 -24.08 -3.64
N TRP A 246 -6.97 -23.88 -2.33
CA TRP A 246 -6.63 -22.62 -1.66
C TRP A 246 -5.20 -22.17 -2.00
N PRO A 247 -4.98 -20.94 -2.49
CA PRO A 247 -3.67 -20.55 -2.97
C PRO A 247 -2.72 -20.21 -1.82
N ALA A 248 -1.53 -20.82 -1.81
CA ALA A 248 -0.50 -20.52 -0.83
C ALA A 248 -0.13 -19.02 -0.80
N GLN A 249 0.32 -18.54 0.38
CA GLN A 249 0.75 -17.15 0.59
C GLN A 249 -0.30 -16.12 0.16
N SER A 250 -1.55 -16.35 0.54
CA SER A 250 -2.68 -15.46 0.21
C SER A 250 -3.42 -14.90 1.41
N PRO A 251 -2.72 -14.22 2.34
CA PRO A 251 -3.37 -13.59 3.50
C PRO A 251 -4.37 -12.51 3.06
N ASP A 252 -4.12 -11.86 1.92
CA ASP A 252 -5.03 -10.87 1.34
C ASP A 252 -6.38 -11.48 0.93
N LEU A 253 -6.43 -12.77 0.61
CA LEU A 253 -7.67 -13.50 0.32
C LEU A 253 -8.34 -14.06 1.58
N ASN A 254 -7.64 -14.15 2.71
CA ASN A 254 -8.19 -14.59 3.98
C ASN A 254 -8.78 -13.40 4.75
N PRO A 255 -10.12 -13.29 4.89
CA PRO A 255 -10.72 -12.14 5.54
C PRO A 255 -10.52 -12.11 7.06
N ILE A 256 -10.17 -13.24 7.70
CA ILE A 256 -9.91 -13.30 9.15
C ILE A 256 -8.69 -12.47 9.56
N GLU A 257 -7.75 -12.22 8.65
CA GLU A 257 -6.62 -11.31 8.86
C GLU A 257 -7.05 -9.88 9.18
N HIS A 258 -8.22 -9.47 8.65
CA HIS A 258 -8.83 -8.19 9.00
C HIS A 258 -9.31 -8.18 10.45
N LEU A 259 -9.89 -9.29 10.90
CA LEU A 259 -10.39 -9.46 12.24
C LEU A 259 -9.25 -9.55 13.26
N TRP A 260 -8.16 -10.25 12.92
CA TRP A 260 -6.92 -10.26 13.71
C TRP A 260 -6.34 -8.87 13.91
N ARG A 261 -6.32 -8.04 12.87
CA ARG A 261 -5.90 -6.65 13.00
C ARG A 261 -6.83 -5.87 13.92
N HIS A 262 -8.15 -6.07 13.83
CA HIS A 262 -9.10 -5.37 14.70
C HIS A 262 -8.95 -5.80 16.17
N LEU A 263 -8.80 -7.11 16.42
CA LEU A 263 -8.52 -7.66 17.75
C LEU A 263 -7.24 -7.07 18.33
N LYS A 264 -6.15 -7.08 17.56
CA LYS A 264 -4.88 -6.48 17.98
C LYS A 264 -5.07 -5.00 18.31
N HIS A 265 -5.79 -4.23 17.48
CA HIS A 265 -6.07 -2.82 17.78
C HIS A 265 -6.81 -2.64 19.11
N LYS A 266 -7.86 -3.43 19.39
CA LYS A 266 -8.59 -3.40 20.68
C LYS A 266 -7.67 -3.73 21.86
N LEU A 267 -6.78 -4.72 21.72
CA LEU A 267 -5.80 -5.06 22.77
C LEU A 267 -4.78 -3.94 23.00
N HIS A 268 -4.39 -3.21 21.96
CA HIS A 268 -3.46 -2.08 22.08
C HIS A 268 -4.10 -0.83 22.71
N SER A 269 -5.44 -0.73 22.74
CA SER A 269 -6.14 0.39 23.39
C SER A 269 -6.31 0.22 24.91
N TYR A 270 -5.87 -0.90 25.49
CA TYR A 270 -5.82 -1.05 26.95
C TYR A 270 -4.75 -0.13 27.53
N ASP A 271 -5.05 0.53 28.65
CA ASP A 271 -4.13 1.47 29.31
C ASP A 271 -2.80 0.81 29.70
N ASN A 272 -2.89 -0.42 30.20
CA ASN A 272 -1.75 -1.22 30.64
C ASN A 272 -1.60 -2.45 29.77
N ARG A 273 -0.36 -2.90 29.56
CA ARG A 273 -0.08 -4.21 28.95
C ARG A 273 -0.55 -5.33 29.88
N ALA A 274 -0.80 -6.50 29.31
CA ALA A 274 -1.03 -7.69 30.13
C ALA A 274 0.23 -8.03 30.93
N ALA A 275 0.08 -8.40 32.20
CA ALA A 275 1.19 -8.75 33.09
C ALA A 275 1.77 -10.14 32.75
N ASN A 276 0.93 -11.05 32.25
CA ASN A 276 1.31 -12.43 31.93
C ASN A 276 0.43 -12.99 30.78
N VAL A 277 0.73 -14.24 30.38
CA VAL A 277 0.04 -14.92 29.26
C VAL A 277 -1.43 -15.18 29.59
N ASP A 278 -1.76 -15.51 30.84
CA ASP A 278 -3.13 -15.84 31.25
C ASP A 278 -4.03 -14.61 31.21
N GLU A 279 -3.54 -13.46 31.68
CA GLU A 279 -4.25 -12.20 31.56
C GLU A 279 -4.40 -11.80 30.08
N LEU A 280 -3.37 -12.00 29.27
CA LEU A 280 -3.48 -11.77 27.82
C LEU A 280 -4.56 -12.67 27.20
N TRP A 281 -4.61 -13.94 27.58
CA TRP A 281 -5.64 -14.88 27.13
C TRP A 281 -7.05 -14.41 27.50
N GLN A 282 -7.26 -13.99 28.75
CA GLN A 282 -8.55 -13.46 29.21
C GLN A 282 -9.00 -12.23 28.42
N ARG A 283 -8.09 -11.27 28.19
CA ARG A 283 -8.38 -10.08 27.37
C ARG A 283 -8.68 -10.47 25.93
N VAL A 284 -7.92 -11.40 25.36
CA VAL A 284 -8.13 -11.89 23.99
C VAL A 284 -9.48 -12.55 23.84
N CYS A 285 -9.86 -13.46 24.75
CA CYS A 285 -11.18 -14.10 24.77
C CYS A 285 -12.29 -13.05 24.87
N LYS A 286 -12.18 -12.12 25.84
CA LYS A 286 -13.15 -11.04 26.02
C LYS A 286 -13.35 -10.21 24.76
N GLU A 287 -12.26 -9.76 24.13
CA GLU A 287 -12.35 -8.94 22.92
C GLU A 287 -12.80 -9.75 21.70
N TRP A 288 -12.42 -11.02 21.61
CA TRP A 288 -12.87 -11.91 20.55
C TRP A 288 -14.39 -12.13 20.62
N ASP A 289 -14.91 -12.44 21.81
CA ASP A 289 -16.33 -12.70 22.04
C ASP A 289 -17.20 -11.44 21.92
N SER A 290 -16.57 -10.26 21.90
CA SER A 290 -17.26 -8.99 21.62
C SER A 290 -17.57 -8.77 20.13
N PHE A 291 -17.01 -9.56 19.21
CA PHE A 291 -17.26 -9.39 17.78
C PHE A 291 -18.66 -9.86 17.39
N THR A 292 -19.39 -8.97 16.73
CA THR A 292 -20.76 -9.21 16.27
C THR A 292 -20.79 -9.64 14.81
N PRO A 293 -21.92 -10.18 14.30
CA PRO A 293 -22.10 -10.40 12.87
C PRO A 293 -21.84 -9.15 12.03
N ASP A 294 -22.15 -7.96 12.54
CA ASP A 294 -21.95 -6.68 11.86
C ASP A 294 -20.47 -6.33 11.69
N ASP A 295 -19.59 -6.79 12.59
CA ASP A 295 -18.13 -6.66 12.45
C ASP A 295 -17.56 -7.60 11.39
N VAL A 296 -18.23 -8.74 11.14
CA VAL A 296 -17.72 -9.85 10.32
C VAL A 296 -18.29 -9.81 8.90
N GLU A 297 -19.57 -9.50 8.72
CA GLU A 297 -20.24 -9.50 7.41
C GLU A 297 -19.56 -8.59 6.37
N PRO A 298 -19.06 -7.37 6.70
CA PRO A 298 -18.32 -6.54 5.76
C PRO A 298 -17.08 -7.24 5.18
N ASN A 299 -16.45 -8.13 5.95
CA ASN A 299 -15.29 -8.89 5.49
C ASN A 299 -15.70 -9.88 4.39
N TYR A 300 -16.82 -10.56 4.53
CA TYR A 300 -17.40 -11.45 3.50
C TYR A 300 -17.80 -10.69 2.23
N ARG A 301 -18.50 -9.55 2.40
CA ARG A 301 -18.88 -8.67 1.28
C ARG A 301 -17.66 -8.11 0.54
N SER A 302 -16.49 -8.08 1.18
CA SER A 302 -15.24 -7.62 0.56
C SER A 302 -14.59 -8.66 -0.36
N ILE A 303 -14.81 -9.97 -0.16
CA ILE A 303 -14.08 -11.04 -0.86
C ILE A 303 -14.18 -10.94 -2.38
N PRO A 304 -15.35 -10.71 -3.00
CA PRO A 304 -15.43 -10.55 -4.45
C PRO A 304 -14.57 -9.38 -4.97
N LYS A 305 -14.46 -8.30 -4.19
CA LYS A 305 -13.60 -7.15 -4.54
C LYS A 305 -12.10 -7.52 -4.42
N ARG A 306 -11.73 -8.32 -3.42
CA ARG A 306 -10.35 -8.83 -3.24
C ARG A 306 -9.95 -9.75 -4.40
N ILE A 307 -10.83 -10.67 -4.78
CA ILE A 307 -10.64 -11.57 -5.94
C ILE A 307 -10.43 -10.76 -7.23
N LYS A 308 -11.29 -9.77 -7.50
CA LYS A 308 -11.13 -8.88 -8.66
C LYS A 308 -9.79 -8.13 -8.62
N ALA A 309 -9.33 -7.72 -7.43
CA ALA A 309 -8.03 -7.06 -7.28
C ALA A 309 -6.85 -8.01 -7.58
N VAL A 310 -6.91 -9.28 -7.16
CA VAL A 310 -5.91 -10.30 -7.50
C VAL A 310 -5.90 -10.58 -9.01
N ILE A 311 -7.07 -10.71 -9.64
CA ILE A 311 -7.17 -10.92 -11.10
C ILE A 311 -6.56 -9.74 -11.85
N LYS A 312 -6.89 -8.51 -11.46
CA LYS A 312 -6.32 -7.28 -12.06
C LYS A 312 -4.80 -7.20 -11.89
N ALA A 313 -4.27 -7.74 -10.79
CA ALA A 313 -2.84 -7.83 -10.52
C ALA A 313 -2.16 -9.05 -11.17
N GLY A 314 -2.87 -9.84 -11.98
CA GLY A 314 -2.31 -11.04 -12.61
C GLY A 314 -1.91 -12.14 -11.62
N GLY A 315 -2.50 -12.16 -10.42
CA GLY A 315 -2.10 -13.05 -9.33
C GLY A 315 -1.10 -12.44 -8.35
N GLY A 316 -0.56 -11.26 -8.65
CA GLY A 316 0.40 -10.54 -7.81
C GLY A 316 -0.19 -9.87 -6.57
N SER A 317 0.68 -9.17 -5.85
CA SER A 317 0.32 -8.40 -4.65
C SER A 317 -0.66 -7.27 -4.95
N ASN A 318 -1.69 -7.10 -4.11
CA ASN A 318 -2.68 -6.04 -4.24
C ASN A 318 -2.83 -5.21 -2.95
N LYS A 319 -3.83 -4.35 -2.83
CA LYS A 319 -3.94 -3.40 -1.70
C LYS A 319 -4.36 -4.05 -0.37
N TYR A 320 -4.99 -5.22 -0.41
CA TYR A 320 -5.55 -5.92 0.74
C TYR A 320 -4.48 -6.65 1.54
#